data_AF-A0A1L6R315-F1
#
_entry.id   AF-A0A1L6R315-F1
#
_cell.length_a   1.000
_cell.length_b   1.000
_cell.length_c   1.000
_cell.angle_alpha   90.00
_cell.angle_beta   90.00
_cell.angle_gamma   90.00
#
_symmetry.space_group_name_H-M   'P 1'
#
loop_
_entity.id
_entity.type
_entity.pdbx_description
1 polymer ?
#
loop_
_entity_poly.entity_id
_entity_poly.type
_entity_poly.pdbx_seq_one_letter_code
_entity_poly.pdbx_strand_id
1 'polypeptide(L)'
;MTIVEQAYSAQLVTDKGKQYKYDAIECLVNDMNQREYQTSFLLVSNYDKPGNMLPVSDAGFVQNDSLRSPMGANLAAVKKESRDNGELQDWEELKNNFK
;
A
#
# COMPACT_ATOMS: atom_id res chain seq x y z
N MET A 1 -15.76 -1.12 8.34
CA MET A 1 -14.81 -0.02 8.14
C MET A 1 -15.09 0.58 6.77
N THR A 2 -15.36 1.88 6.73
CA THR A 2 -15.60 2.60 5.48
C THR A 2 -14.27 3.18 5.04
N ILE A 3 -13.82 2.83 3.84
CA ILE A 3 -12.60 3.38 3.26
C ILE A 3 -12.89 4.84 2.88
N VAL A 4 -12.13 5.78 3.44
CA VAL A 4 -12.32 7.22 3.22
C VAL A 4 -11.88 7.61 1.80
N GLU A 5 -10.69 7.16 1.39
CA GLU A 5 -10.16 7.40 0.04
C GLU A 5 -9.65 6.10 -0.57
N GLN A 6 -10.36 5.63 -1.60
CA GLN A 6 -10.04 4.34 -2.21
C GLN A 6 -8.64 4.30 -2.82
N ALA A 7 -8.16 5.41 -3.37
CA ALA A 7 -6.86 5.52 -4.05
C ALA A 7 -5.66 5.18 -3.15
N TYR A 8 -5.79 5.31 -1.83
CA TYR A 8 -4.75 5.04 -0.84
C TYR A 8 -5.02 3.77 -0.02
N SER A 9 -6.16 3.13 -0.24
CA SER A 9 -6.56 2.00 0.58
C SER A 9 -5.64 0.79 0.39
N ALA A 10 -5.52 -0.01 1.46
CA ALA A 10 -4.74 -1.23 1.45
C ALA A 10 -5.49 -2.37 2.14
N GLN A 11 -5.10 -3.60 1.82
CA GLN A 11 -5.72 -4.80 2.35
C GLN A 11 -4.69 -5.90 2.57
N LEU A 12 -4.81 -6.56 3.71
CA LEU A 12 -4.07 -7.77 4.06
C LEU A 12 -5.07 -8.93 4.18
N VAL A 13 -4.74 -10.06 3.57
CA VAL A 13 -5.49 -11.31 3.70
C VAL A 13 -4.54 -12.37 4.26
N THR A 14 -4.89 -12.92 5.42
CA THR A 14 -4.10 -14.00 6.05
C THR A 14 -4.32 -15.33 5.34
N ASP A 15 -3.46 -16.31 5.60
CA ASP A 15 -3.63 -17.68 5.09
C ASP A 15 -4.91 -18.37 5.56
N LYS A 16 -5.49 -17.87 6.64
CA LYS A 16 -6.80 -18.33 7.14
C LYS A 16 -7.99 -17.57 6.52
N GLY A 17 -7.74 -16.72 5.52
CA GLY A 17 -8.75 -15.92 4.83
C GLY A 17 -9.25 -14.71 5.62
N LYS A 18 -8.61 -14.35 6.75
CA LYS A 18 -9.02 -13.17 7.51
C LYS A 18 -8.55 -11.92 6.78
N GLN A 19 -9.48 -10.99 6.54
CA GLN A 19 -9.22 -9.77 5.80
C GLN A 19 -9.10 -8.58 6.76
N TYR A 20 -8.03 -7.82 6.61
CA TYR A 20 -7.78 -6.55 7.27
C TYR A 20 -7.76 -5.46 6.20
N LYS A 21 -8.51 -4.39 6.43
CA LYS A 21 -8.61 -3.26 5.50
C LYS A 21 -8.04 -2.02 6.18
N TYR A 22 -7.34 -1.20 5.43
CA TYR A 22 -6.66 -0.01 5.91
C TYR A 22 -7.05 1.16 5.01
N ASP A 23 -7.30 2.32 5.62
CA ASP A 23 -7.63 3.56 4.90
C ASP A 23 -6.46 4.09 4.07
N ALA A 24 -5.24 3.76 4.47
CA ALA A 24 -4.01 4.22 3.85
C ALA A 24 -2.94 3.11 3.83
N ILE A 25 -2.02 3.14 2.86
CA ILE A 25 -0.94 2.15 2.71
C ILE A 25 0.00 2.19 3.93
N GLU A 26 0.28 3.37 4.46
CA GLU A 26 1.11 3.57 5.65
C GLU A 26 0.58 2.86 6.89
N CYS A 27 -0.75 2.75 7.04
CA CYS A 27 -1.34 1.99 8.14
C CYS A 27 -1.05 0.48 8.02
N LEU A 28 -1.10 -0.06 6.80
CA LEU A 28 -0.73 -1.45 6.54
C LEU A 28 0.75 -1.68 6.85
N VAL A 29 1.63 -0.80 6.36
CA VAL A 29 3.07 -0.90 6.58
C VAL A 29 3.41 -0.87 8.08
N ASN A 30 2.86 0.09 8.82
CA ASN A 30 3.08 0.19 10.25
C ASN A 30 2.56 -1.05 11.00
N ASP A 31 1.39 -1.57 10.64
CA ASP A 31 0.85 -2.79 11.26
C ASP A 31 1.75 -4.01 11.00
N MET A 32 2.27 -4.16 9.79
CA MET A 32 3.19 -5.25 9.43
C MET A 32 4.60 -5.09 10.02
N ASN A 33 4.99 -3.89 10.43
CA ASN A 33 6.24 -3.66 11.16
C ASN A 33 6.10 -3.98 12.66
N GLN A 34 4.90 -3.87 13.22
CA GLN A 34 4.62 -4.18 14.62
C GLN A 34 4.25 -5.65 14.86
N ARG A 35 3.68 -6.32 13.85
CA ARG A 35 3.16 -7.68 13.96
C ARG A 35 3.54 -8.51 12.73
N GLU A 36 4.00 -9.73 12.98
CA GLU A 36 4.16 -10.72 11.91
C GLU A 36 2.81 -11.38 11.58
N TYR A 37 2.51 -11.44 10.30
CA TYR A 37 1.31 -12.08 9.77
C TYR A 37 1.71 -13.20 8.81
N GLN A 38 1.04 -14.33 8.91
CA GLN A 38 1.02 -15.33 7.84
C GLN A 38 0.02 -14.85 6.79
N THR A 39 0.54 -14.24 5.72
CA THR A 39 -0.25 -13.53 4.70
C THR A 39 -0.30 -14.32 3.39
N SER A 40 -1.51 -14.55 2.88
CA SER A 40 -1.71 -15.01 1.51
C SER A 40 -1.68 -13.87 0.50
N PHE A 41 -2.27 -12.72 0.84
CA PHE A 41 -2.33 -11.58 -0.07
C PHE A 41 -2.06 -10.26 0.65
N LEU A 42 -1.24 -9.43 0.02
CA LEU A 42 -1.02 -8.03 0.35
C LEU A 42 -1.39 -7.22 -0.87
N LEU A 43 -2.38 -6.36 -0.70
CA LEU A 43 -3.02 -5.64 -1.77
C LEU A 43 -3.02 -4.14 -1.45
N VAL A 44 -2.72 -3.32 -2.44
CA VAL A 44 -2.72 -1.86 -2.35
C VAL A 44 -3.51 -1.30 -3.52
N SER A 45 -4.28 -0.23 -3.30
CA SER A 45 -5.03 0.38 -4.39
C SER A 45 -4.07 1.01 -5.40
N ASN A 46 -4.40 0.83 -6.67
CA ASN A 46 -3.78 1.57 -7.75
C ASN A 46 -4.25 3.02 -7.70
N TYR A 47 -3.33 3.96 -7.52
CA TYR A 47 -3.62 5.38 -7.47
C TYR A 47 -4.19 5.91 -8.79
N ASP A 48 -3.68 5.43 -9.92
CA ASP A 48 -4.19 5.81 -11.26
C ASP A 48 -5.59 5.23 -11.54
N LYS A 49 -5.98 4.16 -10.83
CA LYS A 49 -7.29 3.49 -10.99
C LYS A 49 -7.87 3.13 -9.61
N PRO A 50 -8.40 4.12 -8.86
CA PRO A 50 -8.93 3.88 -7.52
C PRO A 50 -9.97 2.75 -7.51
N GLY A 51 -9.85 1.84 -6.54
CA GLY A 51 -10.71 0.64 -6.44
C GLY A 51 -10.18 -0.57 -7.21
N ASN A 52 -9.16 -0.43 -8.05
CA ASN A 52 -8.39 -1.56 -8.56
C ASN A 52 -7.23 -1.86 -7.61
N MET A 53 -7.24 -3.05 -7.01
CA MET A 53 -6.21 -3.49 -6.08
C MET A 53 -5.08 -4.21 -6.84
N LEU A 54 -3.84 -3.89 -6.46
CA LEU A 54 -2.63 -4.49 -6.99
C LEU A 54 -1.95 -5.32 -5.89
N PRO A 55 -1.37 -6.49 -6.22
CA PRO A 55 -0.41 -7.13 -5.34
C PRO A 55 0.77 -6.20 -5.05
N VAL A 56 1.26 -6.16 -3.81
CA VAL A 56 2.45 -5.34 -3.47
C VAL A 56 3.68 -5.70 -4.31
N SER A 57 3.76 -6.92 -4.84
CA SER A 57 4.84 -7.36 -5.74
C SER A 57 4.81 -6.65 -7.10
N ASP A 58 3.60 -6.33 -7.60
CA ASP A 58 3.36 -5.65 -8.89
C ASP A 58 3.22 -4.12 -8.74
N ALA A 59 3.20 -3.63 -7.50
CA ALA A 59 3.03 -2.23 -7.18
C ALA A 59 4.37 -1.55 -6.88
N GLY A 60 4.57 -0.36 -7.44
CA GLY A 60 5.65 0.55 -7.08
C GLY A 60 5.10 1.67 -6.22
N PHE A 61 5.88 2.09 -5.23
CA PHE A 61 5.44 3.06 -4.24
C PHE A 61 6.11 4.40 -4.47
N VAL A 62 5.33 5.47 -4.34
CA VAL A 62 5.80 6.85 -4.49
C VAL A 62 5.38 7.66 -3.28
N GLN A 63 6.31 8.44 -2.76
CA GLN A 63 6.09 9.31 -1.61
C GLN A 63 6.62 10.71 -1.93
N ASN A 64 5.75 11.72 -1.92
CA ASN A 64 6.14 13.12 -2.14
C ASN A 64 5.05 14.08 -1.63
N ASP A 65 5.40 15.32 -1.31
CA ASP A 65 4.48 16.34 -0.76
C ASP A 65 3.29 16.73 -1.65
N SER A 66 3.27 16.34 -2.92
CA SER A 66 2.12 16.61 -3.80
C SER A 66 0.98 15.60 -3.58
N LEU A 67 1.30 14.41 -3.07
CA LEU A 67 0.33 13.41 -2.66
C LEU A 67 -0.26 13.79 -1.30
N ARG A 68 -1.52 13.41 -1.07
CA ARG A 68 -2.22 13.70 0.19
C ARG A 68 -2.95 12.44 0.63
N SER A 69 -2.22 11.53 1.27
CA SER A 69 -2.83 10.33 1.84
C SER A 69 -3.59 10.69 3.13
N PRO A 70 -4.67 9.96 3.48
CA PRO A 70 -5.50 10.27 4.65
C PRO A 70 -4.75 10.32 5.98
N MET A 71 -3.60 9.65 6.09
CA MET A 71 -2.79 9.58 7.31
C MET A 71 -1.49 10.38 7.21
N GLY A 72 -1.37 11.25 6.19
CA GLY A 72 -0.31 12.27 6.11
C GLY A 72 1.07 11.76 5.72
N ALA A 73 1.21 10.49 5.33
CA ALA A 73 2.47 9.96 4.82
C ALA A 73 2.76 10.39 3.37
N ASN A 74 1.75 10.91 2.66
CA ASN A 74 1.81 11.30 1.25
C ASN A 74 2.29 10.15 0.35
N LEU A 75 1.80 8.94 0.65
CA LEU A 75 2.22 7.70 0.04
C LEU A 75 1.13 7.18 -0.89
N ALA A 76 1.50 6.81 -2.12
CA ALA A 76 0.61 6.17 -3.08
C ALA A 76 1.28 4.95 -3.73
N ALA A 77 0.46 4.03 -4.24
CA ALA A 77 0.93 2.89 -5.03
C ALA A 77 0.44 3.00 -6.47
N VAL A 78 1.30 2.67 -7.42
CA VAL A 78 1.00 2.59 -8.85
C VAL A 78 1.46 1.25 -9.38
N LYS A 79 0.96 0.84 -10.55
CA LYS A 79 1.47 -0.37 -11.21
C LYS A 79 2.90 -0.11 -11.71
N LYS A 80 3.87 -0.97 -11.38
CA LYS A 80 5.29 -0.79 -11.74
C LYS A 80 5.52 -0.55 -13.23
N GLU A 81 4.82 -1.30 -14.08
CA GLU A 81 4.94 -1.19 -15.55
C GLU A 81 4.42 0.15 -16.11
N SER A 82 3.64 0.91 -15.33
CA SER A 82 3.02 2.16 -15.80
C SER A 82 3.92 3.39 -15.62
N ARG A 83 5.02 3.30 -14.88
CA ARG A 83 5.90 4.44 -14.57
C ARG A 83 7.35 4.10 -14.89
N ASP A 84 8.11 5.09 -15.33
CA ASP A 84 9.56 4.93 -15.52
C ASP A 84 10.18 4.55 -14.16
N ASN A 85 10.84 3.40 -14.09
CA ASN A 85 11.21 2.72 -12.83
C ASN A 85 12.15 3.53 -11.91
N GLY A 86 12.67 4.69 -12.34
CA GLY A 86 13.68 5.45 -11.62
C GLY A 86 13.23 6.13 -10.32
N GLU A 87 11.93 6.27 -10.07
CA GLU A 87 11.39 6.98 -8.88
C GLU A 87 10.49 6.12 -7.97
N LEU A 88 10.32 4.83 -8.31
CA LEU A 88 9.47 3.93 -7.53
C LEU A 88 10.30 3.12 -6.55
N GLN A 89 9.89 3.11 -5.28
CA GLN A 89 10.46 2.20 -4.28
C GLN A 89 9.68 0.88 -4.26
N ASP A 90 10.37 -0.21 -3.97
CA ASP A 90 9.78 -1.53 -3.76
C ASP A 90 9.14 -1.68 -2.38
N TRP A 91 8.34 -2.74 -2.21
CA TRP A 91 7.66 -3.02 -0.93
C TRP A 91 8.62 -3.17 0.26
N GLU A 92 9.76 -3.83 0.05
CA GLU A 92 10.76 -4.03 1.11
C GLU A 92 11.47 -2.73 1.49
N GLU A 93 11.76 -1.87 0.51
CA GLU A 93 12.34 -0.54 0.74
C GLU A 93 11.37 0.35 1.52
N LEU A 94 10.10 0.37 1.09
CA LEU A 94 9.03 1.10 1.78
C LEU A 94 8.94 0.68 3.25
N LYS A 95 8.90 -0.63 3.52
CA LYS A 95 8.84 -1.14 4.90
C LYS A 95 10.03 -0.69 5.75
N ASN A 96 11.23 -0.65 5.18
CA ASN A 96 12.44 -0.22 5.89
C ASN A 96 12.45 1.29 6.16
N ASN A 97 11.86 2.10 5.28
CA ASN A 97 11.76 3.55 5.43
C ASN A 97 10.73 3.97 6.49
N PHE A 98 9.73 3.13 6.80
CA PHE A 98 8.66 3.38 7.79
C PHE A 98 8.97 2.78 9.18
N LYS A 99 10.21 2.88 9.65
CA LYS A 99 10.62 2.42 11.00
C LYS A 99 10.59 3.50 12.06
#